data_AF-A0A5E4P5T3-F1
#
_entry.id   AF-A0A5E4P5T3-F1
#
_cell.length_a   1.000
_cell.length_b   1.000
_cell.length_c   1.000
_cell.angle_alpha   90.00
_cell.angle_beta   90.00
_cell.angle_gamma   90.00
#
_symmetry.space_group_name_H-M   'P 1'
#
loop_
_entity.id
_entity.type
_entity.pdbx_description
1 polymer ?
#
loop_
_entity_poly.entity_id
_entity_poly.type
_entity_poly.pdbx_seq_one_letter_code
_entity_poly.pdbx_strand_id
1 'polypeptide(L)'
;MAEPAQGPAEAPLPSAVNSEKKNSIAEADLVLKVVNELESPSGSVPVETVICESEKRGIRRDSAMHIIDEHLQVTGNLYEPKQGFVKLVKPMTV
;
A
#
# COMPACT_ATOMS: atom_id res chain seq x y z
N MET A 1 -47.86 13.31 32.75
CA MET A 1 -46.62 14.11 32.80
C MET A 1 -45.54 13.23 33.39
N ALA A 2 -44.55 12.80 32.59
CA ALA A 2 -43.28 12.23 33.04
C ALA A 2 -42.32 12.16 31.82
N GLU A 3 -41.39 13.11 31.76
CA GLU A 3 -40.08 13.05 31.10
C GLU A 3 -39.05 13.42 32.20
N PRO A 4 -37.73 13.17 32.09
CA PRO A 4 -36.95 12.39 31.12
C PRO A 4 -35.99 11.37 31.80
N ALA A 5 -35.51 10.36 31.06
CA ALA A 5 -34.32 9.58 31.45
C ALA A 5 -33.17 9.92 30.49
N GLN A 6 -32.18 10.68 30.99
CA GLN A 6 -30.90 10.90 30.32
C GLN A 6 -29.86 9.89 30.85
N GLY A 7 -29.20 9.16 29.93
CA GLY A 7 -27.88 8.53 30.11
C GLY A 7 -27.87 7.00 30.32
N PRO A 8 -26.81 6.28 29.88
CA PRO A 8 -25.48 6.79 29.59
C PRO A 8 -25.15 6.91 28.08
N ALA A 9 -24.24 7.82 27.78
CA ALA A 9 -23.49 7.84 26.54
C ALA A 9 -22.68 6.54 26.42
N GLU A 10 -23.08 5.64 25.52
CA GLU A 10 -22.21 4.54 25.09
C GLU A 10 -21.05 5.12 24.28
N ALA A 11 -19.84 4.84 24.77
CA ALA A 11 -18.58 5.28 24.20
C ALA A 11 -18.45 4.87 22.72
N PRO A 12 -17.81 5.67 21.86
CA PRO A 12 -17.52 5.27 20.49
C PRO A 12 -16.67 3.99 20.52
N LEU A 13 -17.20 2.93 19.92
CA LEU A 13 -16.52 1.65 19.73
C LEU A 13 -15.20 1.89 18.97
N PRO A 14 -14.00 1.58 19.52
CA PRO A 14 -12.74 1.70 18.79
C PRO A 14 -12.51 0.57 17.76
N SER A 15 -13.54 -0.18 17.38
CA SER A 15 -13.38 -1.41 16.60
C SER A 15 -13.44 -1.25 15.08
N ALA A 16 -13.82 -0.09 14.55
CA ALA A 16 -13.84 0.13 13.09
C ALA A 16 -12.45 0.50 12.54
N VAL A 17 -11.57 1.12 13.34
CA VAL A 17 -10.29 1.65 12.83
C VAL A 17 -9.21 0.57 12.61
N ASN A 18 -9.47 -0.68 12.99
CA ASN A 18 -8.48 -1.76 12.94
C ASN A 18 -8.63 -2.67 11.70
N SER A 19 -9.82 -2.73 11.10
CA SER A 19 -10.05 -3.55 9.90
C SER A 19 -9.54 -2.89 8.62
N GLU A 20 -9.61 -1.56 8.51
CA GLU A 20 -9.05 -0.82 7.37
C GLU A 20 -7.53 -0.93 7.32
N LYS A 21 -6.85 -0.90 8.47
CA LYS A 21 -5.38 -0.93 8.52
C LYS A 21 -4.77 -2.29 8.12
N LYS A 22 -5.51 -3.39 8.31
CA LYS A 22 -5.04 -4.73 7.93
C LYS A 22 -5.05 -4.96 6.42
N ASN A 23 -5.91 -4.28 5.67
CA ASN A 23 -6.00 -4.48 4.22
C ASN A 23 -4.84 -3.80 3.48
N SER A 24 -4.48 -2.59 3.89
CA SER A 24 -3.42 -1.81 3.26
C SER A 24 -2.04 -2.49 3.28
N ILE A 25 -1.74 -3.26 4.34
CA ILE A 25 -0.44 -3.97 4.46
C ILE A 25 -0.35 -5.12 3.46
N ALA A 26 -1.45 -5.84 3.22
CA ALA A 26 -1.48 -6.94 2.26
C ALA A 26 -1.38 -6.44 0.82
N GLU A 27 -2.04 -5.32 0.50
CA GLU A 27 -1.91 -4.66 -0.80
C GLU A 27 -0.46 -4.19 -1.04
N ALA A 28 0.16 -3.60 -0.01
CA ALA A 28 1.54 -3.12 -0.05
C ALA A 28 2.57 -4.23 -0.33
N ASP A 29 2.47 -5.35 0.38
CA ASP A 29 3.33 -6.52 0.17
C ASP A 29 3.17 -7.10 -1.24
N LEU A 30 1.92 -7.15 -1.74
CA LEU A 30 1.62 -7.62 -3.09
C LEU A 30 2.25 -6.74 -4.17
N VAL A 31 2.13 -5.43 -4.05
CA VAL A 31 2.72 -4.47 -5.00
C VAL A 31 4.24 -4.62 -5.01
N LEU A 32 4.88 -4.64 -3.84
CA LEU A 32 6.32 -4.86 -3.73
C LEU A 32 6.75 -6.19 -4.36
N LYS A 33 5.98 -7.25 -4.14
CA LYS A 33 6.23 -8.56 -4.73
C LYS A 33 6.10 -8.53 -6.25
N VAL A 34 5.09 -7.82 -6.78
CA VAL A 34 4.93 -7.60 -8.22
C VAL A 34 6.12 -6.82 -8.78
N VAL A 35 6.59 -5.76 -8.11
CA VAL A 35 7.80 -5.05 -8.53
C VAL A 35 9.00 -6.00 -8.52
N ASN A 36 9.17 -6.82 -7.49
CA ASN A 36 10.29 -7.76 -7.37
C ASN A 36 10.26 -8.84 -8.47
N GLU A 37 9.07 -9.37 -8.79
CA GLU A 37 8.87 -10.35 -9.86
C GLU A 37 9.09 -9.74 -11.25
N LEU A 38 8.64 -8.51 -11.46
CA LEU A 38 8.82 -7.78 -12.72
C LEU A 38 10.23 -7.20 -12.87
N GLU A 39 10.93 -6.95 -11.76
CA GLU A 39 12.30 -6.46 -11.71
C GLU A 39 13.25 -7.57 -12.18
N SER A 40 13.31 -7.70 -13.50
CA SER A 40 14.30 -8.49 -14.23
C SER A 40 15.73 -7.98 -13.97
N PRO A 41 16.79 -8.74 -14.31
CA PRO A 41 18.19 -8.35 -14.08
C PRO A 41 18.59 -6.98 -14.68
N SER A 42 17.80 -6.43 -15.61
CA SER A 42 17.89 -5.04 -16.11
C SER A 42 17.70 -3.98 -15.03
N GLY A 43 17.10 -4.36 -13.90
CA GLY A 43 17.05 -3.59 -12.69
C GLY A 43 15.88 -2.62 -12.57
N SER A 44 15.11 -2.27 -13.61
CA SER A 44 14.02 -1.27 -13.44
C SER A 44 12.71 -1.73 -14.09
N VAL A 45 11.58 -1.36 -13.50
CA VAL A 45 10.23 -1.74 -13.93
C VAL A 45 9.37 -0.49 -14.16
N PRO A 46 8.59 -0.40 -15.25
CA PRO A 46 7.64 0.69 -15.43
C PRO A 46 6.55 0.67 -14.35
N VAL A 47 6.25 1.83 -13.76
CA VAL A 47 5.17 2.00 -12.77
C VAL A 47 3.84 1.51 -13.34
N GLU A 48 3.54 1.83 -14.60
CA GLU A 48 2.34 1.34 -15.28
C GLU A 48 2.25 -0.20 -15.31
N THR A 49 3.36 -0.89 -15.53
CA THR A 49 3.38 -2.37 -15.55
C THR A 49 3.07 -2.93 -14.17
N VAL A 50 3.67 -2.34 -13.12
CA VAL A 50 3.41 -2.72 -11.72
C VAL A 50 1.95 -2.51 -11.38
N ILE A 51 1.40 -1.35 -11.72
CA ILE A 51 -0.01 -1.01 -11.52
C ILE A 51 -0.89 -2.01 -12.27
N CYS A 52 -0.60 -2.32 -13.53
CA CYS A 52 -1.39 -3.23 -14.36
C CYS A 52 -1.39 -4.67 -13.81
N GLU A 53 -0.23 -5.19 -13.38
CA GLU A 53 -0.16 -6.50 -12.72
C GLU A 53 -0.85 -6.50 -11.35
N SER A 54 -0.74 -5.41 -10.60
CA SER A 54 -1.43 -5.26 -9.31
C SER A 54 -2.95 -5.23 -9.49
N GLU A 55 -3.44 -4.58 -10.55
CA GLU A 55 -4.84 -4.54 -10.93
C GLU A 55 -5.39 -5.94 -11.26
N LYS A 56 -4.61 -6.76 -11.99
CA LYS A 56 -4.97 -8.17 -12.24
C LYS A 56 -5.05 -9.01 -10.98
N ARG A 57 -4.28 -8.64 -9.94
CA ARG A 57 -4.31 -9.30 -8.62
C ARG A 57 -5.38 -8.74 -7.69
N GLY A 58 -6.17 -7.77 -8.14
CA GLY A 58 -7.31 -7.21 -7.42
C GLY A 58 -7.03 -5.91 -6.67
N ILE A 59 -5.85 -5.30 -6.84
CA ILE A 59 -5.50 -4.02 -6.22
C ILE A 59 -5.96 -2.88 -7.11
N ARG A 60 -6.65 -1.89 -6.56
CA ARG A 60 -7.09 -0.73 -7.35
C ARG A 60 -5.89 0.07 -7.85
N ARG A 61 -6.03 0.64 -9.05
CA ARG A 61 -5.00 1.48 -9.67
C ARG A 61 -4.49 2.59 -8.74
N ASP A 62 -5.41 3.32 -8.12
CA ASP A 62 -5.10 4.37 -7.14
C ASP A 62 -4.38 3.82 -5.90
N SER A 63 -4.82 2.68 -5.36
CA SER A 63 -4.14 2.03 -4.23
C SER A 63 -2.71 1.63 -4.62
N ALA A 64 -2.52 0.98 -5.76
CA ALA A 64 -1.19 0.57 -6.22
C ALA A 64 -0.26 1.78 -6.39
N MET A 65 -0.76 2.87 -6.99
CA MET A 65 0.02 4.10 -7.15
C MET A 65 0.37 4.74 -5.80
N HIS A 66 -0.59 4.80 -4.87
CA HIS A 66 -0.36 5.32 -3.52
C HIS A 66 0.66 4.49 -2.74
N ILE A 67 0.56 3.16 -2.83
CA ILE A 67 1.48 2.22 -2.19
C ILE A 67 2.90 2.37 -2.75
N ILE A 68 3.04 2.51 -4.07
CA ILE A 68 4.34 2.72 -4.72
C ILE A 68 4.98 4.02 -4.22
N ASP A 69 4.21 5.11 -4.18
CA ASP A 69 4.66 6.41 -3.66
C ASP A 69 5.02 6.34 -2.16
N GLU A 70 4.20 5.66 -1.35
CA GLU A 70 4.50 5.42 0.05
C GLU A 70 5.81 4.63 0.21
N HIS A 71 6.02 3.57 -0.56
CA HIS A 71 7.24 2.77 -0.47
C HIS A 71 8.50 3.47 -1.02
N LEU A 72 8.32 4.38 -1.99
CA LEU A 72 9.35 5.28 -2.47
C LEU A 72 9.80 6.25 -1.37
N GLN A 73 8.86 6.79 -0.59
CA GLN A 73 9.13 7.86 0.38
C GLN A 73 9.42 7.36 1.81
N VAL A 74 8.71 6.34 2.28
CA VAL A 74 8.66 5.93 3.70
C VAL A 74 9.65 4.82 4.01
N THR A 75 9.73 3.79 3.16
CA THR A 75 10.58 2.61 3.42
C THR A 75 11.92 2.69 2.72
N GLY A 76 12.05 3.48 1.64
CA GLY A 76 13.26 3.51 0.82
C GLY A 76 13.57 2.16 0.16
N ASN A 77 12.60 1.25 0.11
CA ASN A 77 12.70 -0.05 -0.54
C ASN A 77 12.55 0.08 -2.07
N LEU A 78 11.94 1.15 -2.54
CA LEU A 78 11.81 1.50 -3.94
C LEU A 78 12.51 2.83 -4.19
N TYR A 79 13.06 3.01 -5.39
CA TYR A 79 13.51 4.29 -5.90
C TYR A 79 13.09 4.44 -7.36
N GLU A 80 12.92 5.69 -7.79
CA GLU A 80 12.56 6.03 -9.16
C GLU A 80 13.82 6.51 -9.92
N PRO A 81 14.57 5.63 -10.60
CA PRO A 81 15.73 6.05 -11.38
C PRO A 81 15.36 6.97 -12.56
N LYS A 82 14.11 6.87 -13.05
CA LYS A 82 13.59 7.67 -14.15
C LYS A 82 12.08 7.81 -14.00
N GLN A 83 11.55 9.00 -14.30
CA GLN A 83 10.12 9.28 -14.23
C GLN A 83 9.27 8.16 -14.87
N GLY A 84 8.39 7.54 -14.07
CA GLY A 84 7.55 6.43 -14.49
C GLY A 84 8.21 5.03 -14.45
N PHE A 85 9.41 4.91 -13.89
CA PHE A 85 10.12 3.64 -13.69
C PHE A 85 10.58 3.51 -12.25
N VAL A 86 10.16 2.43 -11.60
CA VAL A 86 10.54 2.09 -10.23
C VAL A 86 11.50 0.92 -10.18
N LYS A 87 12.33 0.91 -9.14
CA LYS A 87 13.34 -0.10 -8.90
C LYS A 87 13.42 -0.40 -7.42
N LEU A 88 13.51 -1.66 -7.06
CA LEU A 88 13.76 -2.13 -5.71
C LEU A 88 15.22 -1.84 -5.31
N VAL A 89 15.37 -1.18 -4.18
CA VAL A 89 16.65 -1.07 -3.47
C VAL A 89 16.90 -2.43 -2.83
N LYS A 90 17.67 -3.28 -3.50
CA LYS A 90 18.22 -4.49 -2.86
C LYS A 90 19.28 -4.02 -1.87
N PRO A 91 19.10 -4.21 -0.54
CA PRO A 91 20.17 -3.92 0.40
C PRO A 91 21.35 -4.83 0.02
N MET A 92 22.48 -4.24 -0.35
CA MET A 92 23.73 -4.98 -0.44
C MET A 92 24.05 -5.47 0.98
N THR A 93 23.83 -6.75 1.23
CA THR A 93 24.39 -7.42 2.41
C THR A 93 25.90 -7.33 2.27
N VAL A 94 26.53 -6.52 3.12
CA VAL A 94 27.98 -6.33 3.22
C VAL A 94 28.69 -7.60 3.66
#